data_AF-A0A846ZS48-F1
#
_entry.id   AF-A0A846ZS48-F1
#
_cell.length_a   1.000
_cell.length_b   1.000
_cell.length_c   1.000
_cell.angle_alpha   90.00
_cell.angle_beta   90.00
_cell.angle_gamma   90.00
#
_symmetry.space_group_name_H-M   'P 1'
#
loop_
_entity.id
_entity.type
_entity.pdbx_description
1 polymer ?
#
loop_
_entity_poly.entity_id
_entity_poly.type
_entity_poly.pdbx_seq_one_letter_code
_entity_poly.pdbx_strand_id
1 'polypeptide(L)'
;MLFNSYFFILVFLPVAVAGFFLLGRSGRATWALLWLIGASLLFYGWWNPWFVAVLIGSILLNYFWGIAVGRGSKILLAVGVAANLGLLGYFKYVNFFVENLA
;
A
#
# COMPACT_ATOMS: atom_id res chain seq x y z
N MET A 1 -12.15 1.48 -4.49
CA MET A 1 -12.59 1.24 -5.88
C MET A 1 -11.86 0.01 -6.38
N LEU A 2 -12.49 -0.77 -7.26
CA LEU A 2 -11.86 -1.99 -7.79
C LEU A 2 -11.05 -1.68 -9.04
N PHE A 3 -9.93 -2.38 -9.23
CA PHE A 3 -9.09 -2.23 -10.42
C PHE A 3 -9.83 -2.55 -11.72
N ASN A 4 -10.78 -3.50 -11.69
CA ASN A 4 -11.59 -3.87 -12.86
C ASN A 4 -12.83 -2.96 -13.07
N SER A 5 -12.99 -1.89 -12.29
CA SER A 5 -14.14 -1.00 -12.43
C SER A 5 -13.95 -0.01 -13.59
N TYR A 6 -15.03 0.29 -14.32
CA TYR A 6 -15.01 1.29 -15.40
C TYR A 6 -14.53 2.66 -14.90
N PHE A 7 -14.94 3.05 -13.69
CA PHE A 7 -14.49 4.30 -13.07
C PHE A 7 -12.96 4.34 -12.86
N PHE A 8 -12.37 3.22 -12.43
CA PHE A 8 -10.92 3.13 -12.30
C PHE A 8 -10.22 3.31 -13.66
N ILE A 9 -10.65 2.56 -14.67
CA ILE A 9 -9.98 2.50 -15.97
C ILE A 9 -10.16 3.80 -16.77
N LEU A 10 -11.37 4.37 -16.78
CA LEU A 10 -11.71 5.49 -17.66
C LEU A 10 -11.53 6.86 -17.00
N VAL A 11 -11.54 6.94 -15.67
CA VAL A 11 -11.46 8.23 -14.95
C VAL A 11 -10.20 8.28 -14.09
N PHE A 12 -10.11 7.38 -13.11
CA PHE A 12 -9.04 7.48 -12.11
C PHE A 12 -7.64 7.29 -12.72
N LEU A 13 -7.44 6.28 -13.55
CA LEU A 13 -6.15 5.98 -14.16
C LEU A 13 -5.68 7.11 -15.10
N PRO A 14 -6.50 7.62 -16.05
CA PRO A 14 -6.12 8.76 -16.87
C PRO A 14 -5.78 10.00 -16.05
N VAL A 15 -6.56 10.31 -15.01
CA VAL A 15 -6.30 11.46 -14.12
C VAL A 15 -4.99 11.27 -13.35
N ALA A 16 -4.74 10.09 -12.79
CA ALA A 16 -3.51 9.79 -12.05
C ALA A 16 -2.28 9.93 -12.95
N VAL A 17 -2.32 9.38 -14.17
CA VAL A 17 -1.23 9.45 -15.14
C VAL A 17 -1.03 10.88 -15.66
N ALA A 18 -2.10 11.58 -16.01
CA ALA A 18 -2.04 12.96 -16.47
C ALA A 18 -1.43 13.87 -15.40
N GLY A 19 -1.89 13.77 -14.15
CA GLY A 19 -1.33 14.54 -13.04
C GLY A 19 0.15 14.27 -12.82
N PHE A 20 0.59 13.01 -12.93
CA PHE A 20 2.00 12.65 -12.82
C PHE A 20 2.86 13.32 -13.92
N PHE A 21 2.45 13.22 -15.19
CA PHE A 21 3.22 13.80 -16.28
C PHE A 21 3.18 15.33 -16.28
N LEU A 22 2.05 15.95 -15.93
CA LEU A 22 1.92 17.41 -15.84
C LEU A 22 2.80 17.97 -14.72
N LEU A 23 2.78 17.36 -13.53
CA LEU A 23 3.62 17.77 -12.41
C LEU A 23 5.10 17.43 -12.66
N GLY A 24 5.39 16.32 -13.34
CA GLY A 24 6.75 15.94 -13.73
C GLY A 24 7.41 16.91 -14.70
N ARG A 25 6.64 17.51 -15.62
CA ARG A 25 7.12 18.55 -16.54
C ARG A 25 7.57 19.85 -15.87
N SER A 26 7.13 20.11 -14.63
CA SER A 26 7.50 21.33 -13.89
C SER A 26 8.93 21.31 -13.34
N GLY A 27 9.70 20.24 -13.57
CA GLY A 27 11.07 20.06 -13.04
C GLY A 27 11.12 19.72 -11.55
N ARG A 28 9.96 19.65 -10.87
CA ARG A 28 9.85 19.38 -9.44
C ARG A 28 9.35 17.96 -9.19
N ALA A 29 10.27 16.99 -9.26
CA ALA A 29 9.97 15.57 -9.07
C ALA A 29 9.19 15.26 -7.78
N THR A 30 9.41 16.05 -6.71
CA THR A 30 8.70 15.92 -5.43
C THR A 30 7.18 16.05 -5.59
N TRP A 31 6.68 16.96 -6.43
CA TRP A 31 5.23 17.14 -6.61
C TRP A 31 4.60 15.97 -7.38
N ALA A 32 5.32 15.43 -8.36
CA ALA A 32 4.88 14.23 -9.08
C ALA A 32 4.81 13.01 -8.14
N LEU A 33 5.79 12.87 -7.22
CA LEU A 33 5.78 11.84 -6.19
C LEU A 33 4.62 12.01 -5.20
N LEU A 34 4.42 13.23 -4.68
CA LEU A 34 3.31 13.52 -3.76
C LEU A 34 1.95 13.25 -4.40
N TRP A 35 1.80 13.56 -5.69
CA TRP A 35 0.61 13.23 -6.46
C TRP A 35 0.37 11.73 -6.53
N LEU A 36 1.39 10.93 -6.87
CA LEU A 36 1.25 9.47 -6.93
C LEU A 36 0.94 8.85 -5.57
N ILE A 37 1.56 9.36 -4.49
CA ILE A 37 1.25 8.94 -3.12
C ILE A 37 -0.21 9.27 -2.81
N GLY A 38 -0.65 10.50 -3.07
CA GLY A 38 -2.02 10.94 -2.84
C GLY A 38 -3.04 10.10 -3.62
N ALA A 39 -2.79 9.88 -4.91
CA ALA A 39 -3.62 9.03 -5.76
C ALA A 39 -3.70 7.60 -5.20
N SER A 40 -2.57 7.02 -4.79
CA SER A 40 -2.52 5.67 -4.22
C SER A 40 -3.30 5.59 -2.91
N LEU A 41 -3.13 6.55 -1.99
CA LEU A 41 -3.85 6.58 -0.72
C LEU A 41 -5.36 6.77 -0.92
N LEU A 42 -5.77 7.63 -1.84
CA LEU A 42 -7.17 7.77 -2.24
C LEU A 42 -7.71 6.46 -2.81
N PHE A 43 -6.92 5.75 -3.60
CA PHE A 43 -7.32 4.48 -4.18
C PHE A 43 -7.57 3.40 -3.14
N TYR A 44 -6.60 3.21 -2.24
CA TYR A 44 -6.71 2.24 -1.16
C TYR A 44 -7.77 2.64 -0.12
N GLY A 45 -7.96 3.93 0.12
CA GLY A 45 -8.94 4.45 1.09
C GLY A 45 -10.37 4.52 0.59
N TRP A 46 -10.59 4.38 -0.71
CA TRP A 46 -11.91 4.54 -1.32
C TRP A 46 -12.99 3.63 -0.73
N TRP A 47 -12.63 2.41 -0.32
CA TRP A 47 -13.60 1.47 0.26
C TRP A 47 -13.73 1.64 1.77
N ASN A 48 -12.60 1.68 2.48
CA ASN A 48 -12.58 1.95 3.91
C ASN A 48 -11.23 2.58 4.30
N PRO A 49 -11.24 3.85 4.75
CA PRO A 49 -10.02 4.58 5.13
C PRO A 49 -9.22 3.93 6.26
N TRP A 50 -9.83 3.09 7.09
CA TRP A 50 -9.13 2.38 8.17
C TRP A 50 -8.00 1.51 7.65
N PHE A 51 -8.18 0.83 6.51
CA PHE A 51 -7.12 0.01 5.91
C PHE A 51 -5.95 0.85 5.40
N VAL A 52 -6.15 2.15 5.13
CA VAL A 52 -5.06 3.06 4.80
C VAL A 52 -4.18 3.31 6.02
N ALA A 53 -4.76 3.47 7.20
CA ALA A 53 -3.99 3.61 8.44
C ALA A 53 -3.13 2.35 8.69
N VAL A 54 -3.72 1.17 8.50
CA VAL A 54 -2.99 -0.12 8.58
C VAL A 54 -1.89 -0.19 7.51
N LEU A 55 -2.17 0.21 6.28
CA LEU A 55 -1.20 0.23 5.17
C LEU A 55 -0.03 1.16 5.48
N ILE A 56 -0.28 2.40 5.91
CA ILE A 56 0.75 3.36 6.29
C ILE A 56 1.58 2.81 7.45
N GLY A 57 0.94 2.25 8.48
CA GLY A 57 1.63 1.58 9.59
C GLY A 57 2.55 0.46 9.10
N SER A 58 2.06 -0.40 8.20
CA SER A 58 2.86 -1.48 7.61
C SER A 58 4.04 -0.95 6.80
N ILE A 59 3.85 0.11 5.98
CA ILE A 59 4.92 0.74 5.21
C ILE A 59 6.01 1.28 6.14
N LEU A 60 5.63 2.03 7.17
CA LEU A 60 6.59 2.62 8.12
C LEU A 60 7.35 1.54 8.88
N LEU A 61 6.66 0.51 9.40
CA LEU A 61 7.30 -0.61 10.08
C LEU A 61 8.29 -1.33 9.16
N ASN A 62 7.90 -1.66 7.93
CA ASN A 62 8.79 -2.30 6.96
C ASN A 62 9.98 -1.41 6.60
N TYR A 63 9.79 -0.09 6.48
CA TYR A 63 10.88 0.84 6.20
C TYR A 63 11.94 0.82 7.31
N PHE A 64 11.54 1.00 8.57
CA PHE A 64 12.48 0.97 9.70
C PHE A 64 13.09 -0.42 9.92
N TRP A 65 12.30 -1.47 9.73
CA TRP A 65 12.80 -2.85 9.83
C TRP A 65 13.82 -3.15 8.73
N GLY A 66 13.59 -2.68 7.50
CA GLY A 66 14.51 -2.81 6.37
C GLY A 66 15.87 -2.17 6.64
N ILE A 67 15.90 -1.00 7.30
CA ILE A 67 17.15 -0.35 7.72
C ILE A 67 17.92 -1.25 8.71
N ALA A 68 17.23 -1.86 9.68
CA ALA A 68 17.84 -2.77 10.64
C ALA A 68 18.34 -4.08 9.98
N VAL A 69 17.56 -4.64 9.05
CA VAL A 69 17.93 -5.83 8.27
C VAL A 69 19.14 -5.59 7.39
N GLY A 70 19.29 -4.38 6.82
CA GLY A 70 20.43 -3.99 5.98
C GLY A 70 21.80 -4.14 6.65
N ARG A 71 21.85 -4.31 7.98
CA ARG A 71 23.07 -4.62 8.75
C ARG A 71 23.47 -6.11 8.70
N GLY A 72 22.78 -6.93 7.92
CA GLY A 72 23.21 -8.31 7.59
C GLY A 72 22.62 -9.43 8.46
N SER A 73 21.51 -9.18 9.18
CA SER A 73 20.90 -10.20 10.04
C SER A 73 19.81 -11.02 9.33
N LYS A 74 20.10 -12.29 9.06
CA LYS A 74 19.13 -13.26 8.50
C LYS A 74 17.93 -13.50 9.43
N ILE A 75 18.14 -13.41 10.75
CA ILE A 75 17.06 -13.58 11.74
C ILE A 75 16.08 -12.41 11.66
N LEU A 76 16.59 -11.17 11.60
CA LEU A 76 15.73 -10.00 11.46
C LEU A 76 14.93 -10.04 10.15
N LEU A 77 15.54 -10.52 9.06
CA LEU A 77 14.85 -10.73 7.80
C LEU A 77 13.71 -11.75 7.95
N ALA A 78 14.00 -12.91 8.54
CA ALA A 78 13.00 -13.96 8.75
C ALA A 78 11.82 -13.47 9.61
N VAL A 79 12.11 -12.74 10.69
CA VAL A 79 11.07 -12.13 11.56
C VAL A 79 10.23 -11.13 10.78
N GLY A 80 10.85 -10.25 9.99
CA GLY A 80 10.11 -9.26 9.18
C GLY A 80 9.20 -9.92 8.14
N VAL A 81 9.70 -10.97 7.47
CA VAL A 81 8.89 -11.75 6.51
C VAL A 81 7.74 -12.46 7.23
N ALA A 82 8.01 -13.13 8.36
CA ALA A 82 6.99 -13.81 9.15
C ALA A 82 5.89 -12.85 9.63
N ALA A 83 6.25 -11.64 10.06
CA ALA A 83 5.27 -10.61 10.46
C ALA A 83 4.37 -10.18 9.29
N ASN A 84 4.94 -9.93 8.10
CA ASN A 84 4.16 -9.58 6.92
C ASN A 84 3.24 -10.73 6.47
N LEU A 85 3.74 -11.97 6.48
CA LEU A 85 2.93 -13.15 6.16
C LEU A 85 1.80 -13.36 7.18
N GLY A 86 2.08 -13.13 8.47
CA GLY A 86 1.07 -13.16 9.53
C GLY A 86 -0.03 -12.13 9.31
N LEU A 87 0.34 -10.89 8.97
CA LEU A 87 -0.62 -9.82 8.65
C LEU A 87 -1.47 -10.18 7.43
N LEU A 88 -0.86 -10.70 6.37
CA LEU A 88 -1.58 -11.20 5.19
C LEU A 88 -2.54 -12.35 5.55
N GLY A 89 -2.08 -13.30 6.36
CA GLY A 89 -2.90 -14.41 6.83
C GLY A 89 -4.12 -13.93 7.63
N TYR A 90 -3.91 -12.96 8.53
CA TYR A 90 -4.97 -12.35 9.31
C TYR A 90 -6.04 -11.71 8.42
N PHE A 91 -5.66 -10.75 7.58
CA PHE A 91 -6.63 -10.02 6.75
C PHE A 91 -7.29 -10.88 5.66
N LYS A 92 -6.63 -11.95 5.21
CA LYS A 92 -7.15 -12.79 4.13
C LYS A 92 -8.06 -13.93 4.63
N TYR A 93 -7.74 -14.54 5.78
CA TYR A 93 -8.36 -15.81 6.16
C TYR A 93 -9.09 -15.79 7.51
N VAL A 94 -8.99 -14.73 8.31
CA VAL A 94 -9.66 -14.72 9.63
C VAL A 94 -11.16 -14.93 9.53
N ASN A 95 -11.84 -14.23 8.61
CA ASN A 95 -13.28 -14.43 8.43
C ASN A 95 -13.62 -15.86 8.01
N PHE A 96 -12.80 -16.48 7.14
CA PHE A 96 -12.98 -17.89 6.77
C PHE A 96 -12.88 -18.82 7.99
N PHE A 97 -11.89 -18.62 8.86
CA PHE A 97 -11.74 -19.46 10.06
C PHE A 97 -12.89 -19.23 11.06
N VAL A 98 -13.29 -17.97 11.27
CA VAL A 98 -14.41 -17.63 12.15
C VAL A 98 -15.71 -18.24 11.64
N GLU A 99 -15.97 -18.21 10.34
CA GLU A 99 -17.20 -18.76 9.76
C GLU A 99 -17.27 -20.29 9.73
N ASN A 100 -16.13 -20.99 9.71
CA ASN A 100 -16.08 -22.46 9.57
C ASN A 100 -15.75 -23.22 10.87
N LEU A 101 -15.20 -22.55 11.89
CA LEU A 101 -14.84 -23.16 13.17
C LEU A 101 -15.72 -22.68 14.34
N ALA A 102 -16.59 -21.69 14.12
CA ALA A 102 -17.60 -21.25 15.10
C ALA A 102 -18.92 -22.01 14.96
#